data_AF-A0A022QD62-F1
#
_entry.id   AF-A0A022QD62-F1
#
_cell.length_a   1.000
_cell.length_b   1.000
_cell.length_c   1.000
_cell.angle_alpha   90.00
_cell.angle_beta   90.00
_cell.angle_gamma   90.00
#
_symmetry.space_group_name_H-M   'P 1'
#
loop_
_entity.id
_entity.type
_entity.pdbx_description
1 polymer ?
#
loop_
_entity_poly.entity_id
_entity_poly.type
_entity_poly.pdbx_seq_one_letter_code
_entity_poly.pdbx_strand_id
1 'polypeptide(L)'
;YLESKPQHWSPNHSVQIKEIVDVHKIVMALYVTHTINFQNSGERGNRRSDLVLELKRIFEELGIKFNLLPQEVQISYARDAMLAPTNGVR
;
A
#
# COMPACT_ATOMS: atom_id res chain seq x y z
N TYR A 1 17.98 1.29 4.55
CA TYR A 1 17.80 -0.19 4.42
C TYR A 1 18.75 -0.82 3.41
N LEU A 2 18.86 -0.32 2.17
CA LEU A 2 19.70 -0.91 1.13
C LEU A 2 21.19 -0.95 1.53
N GLU A 3 21.72 0.19 1.97
CA GLU A 3 23.12 0.32 2.39
C GLU A 3 23.47 -0.48 3.65
N SER A 4 22.50 -0.72 4.54
CA SER A 4 22.73 -1.51 5.76
C SER A 4 22.74 -3.02 5.51
N LYS A 5 22.46 -3.48 4.28
CA LYS A 5 22.47 -4.88 3.88
C LYS A 5 23.25 -5.09 2.57
N PRO A 6 24.57 -4.84 2.55
CA PRO A 6 25.40 -4.99 1.35
C PRO A 6 25.46 -6.42 0.80
N GLN A 7 25.21 -7.42 1.65
CA GLN A 7 25.06 -8.81 1.24
C GLN A 7 23.77 -9.09 0.47
N HIS A 8 22.77 -8.19 0.57
CA HIS A 8 21.50 -8.33 -0.16
C HIS A 8 21.42 -7.48 -1.43
N TRP A 9 22.00 -6.29 -1.38
CA TRP A 9 21.83 -5.26 -2.40
C TRP A 9 23.17 -4.73 -2.87
N SER A 10 23.27 -4.49 -4.18
CA SER A 10 24.38 -3.71 -4.73
C SER A 10 24.34 -2.29 -4.17
N PRO A 11 25.49 -1.65 -3.90
CA PRO A 11 25.54 -0.27 -3.45
C PRO A 11 24.94 0.70 -4.48
N ASN A 12 24.96 0.35 -5.76
CA ASN A 12 24.38 1.17 -6.82
C ASN A 12 22.86 1.03 -6.82
N HIS A 13 22.18 2.07 -6.37
CA HIS A 13 20.74 2.22 -6.41
C HIS A 13 20.38 3.66 -6.78
N SER A 14 19.18 3.87 -7.33
CA SER A 14 18.70 5.21 -7.67
C SER A 14 17.21 5.34 -7.46
N VAL A 15 16.78 6.54 -7.06
CA VAL A 15 15.38 6.95 -7.04
C VAL A 15 15.18 7.97 -8.13
N GLN A 16 14.18 7.76 -8.97
CA GLN A 16 13.86 8.66 -10.08
C GLN A 16 12.39 9.05 -10.01
N ILE A 17 12.11 10.33 -10.20
CA ILE A 17 10.75 10.82 -10.43
C ILE A 17 10.43 10.50 -11.90
N LYS A 18 9.37 9.73 -12.12
CA LYS A 18 8.89 9.41 -13.47
C LYS A 18 7.89 10.43 -13.95
N GLU A 19 7.01 10.90 -13.06
CA GLU A 19 5.91 11.78 -13.41
C GLU A 19 5.44 12.55 -12.17
N ILE A 20 5.01 13.79 -12.37
CA ILE A 20 4.28 14.58 -11.38
C ILE A 20 2.85 14.67 -11.90
N VAL A 21 1.92 13.96 -11.24
CA VAL A 21 0.53 13.83 -11.71
C VAL A 21 -0.28 15.06 -11.29
N ASP A 22 -0.14 15.46 -10.03
CA ASP A 22 -0.77 16.65 -9.46
C ASP A 22 0.02 17.15 -8.23
N VAL A 23 -0.50 18.17 -7.54
CA VAL A 23 0.13 18.80 -6.36
C VAL A 23 0.39 17.79 -5.21
N HIS A 24 -0.37 16.70 -5.14
CA HIS A 24 -0.32 15.70 -4.07
C HIS A 24 0.13 14.32 -4.54
N LYS A 25 0.41 14.12 -5.84
CA LYS A 25 0.73 12.80 -6.40
C LYS A 25 1.92 12.84 -7.35
N ILE A 26 2.93 12.03 -7.02
CA ILE A 26 4.15 11.83 -7.80
C ILE A 26 4.34 10.33 -8.05
N VAL A 27 4.72 9.97 -9.28
CA VAL A 27 5.15 8.60 -9.62
C VAL A 27 6.67 8.53 -9.51
N MET A 28 7.17 7.63 -8.68
CA MET A 28 8.59 7.40 -8.46
C MET A 28 8.97 5.97 -8.79
N ALA A 29 10.20 5.78 -9.26
CA ALA A 29 10.81 4.48 -9.49
C ALA A 29 12.06 4.34 -8.62
N LEU A 30 12.11 3.27 -7.82
CA LEU A 30 13.29 2.84 -7.11
C LEU A 30 13.96 1.71 -7.91
N TYR A 31 15.19 1.95 -8.36
CA TYR A 31 16.02 0.97 -9.05
C TYR A 31 17.04 0.39 -8.08
N VAL A 32 16.95 -0.93 -7.88
CA VAL A 32 17.84 -1.70 -7.00
C VAL A 32 18.32 -2.96 -7.71
N THR A 33 19.54 -3.37 -7.40
CA THR A 33 20.13 -4.59 -7.93
C THR A 33 20.43 -5.54 -6.79
N HIS A 34 19.97 -6.79 -6.91
CA HIS A 34 20.30 -7.84 -5.95
C HIS A 34 21.70 -8.37 -6.22
N THR A 35 22.39 -8.82 -5.18
CA THR A 35 23.68 -9.53 -5.27
C THR A 35 23.54 -11.02 -5.57
N ILE A 36 22.34 -11.59 -5.36
CA ILE A 36 22.08 -13.03 -5.55
C ILE A 36 21.87 -13.41 -7.01
N ASN A 37 22.23 -14.66 -7.33
CA ASN A 37 22.01 -15.28 -8.63
C ASN A 37 20.50 -15.39 -8.93
N PHE A 38 20.15 -15.28 -10.22
CA PHE A 38 18.79 -15.40 -10.75
C PHE A 38 18.13 -16.76 -10.45
N GLN A 39 18.92 -17.80 -10.17
CA GLN A 39 18.41 -19.13 -9.81
C GLN A 39 17.70 -19.14 -8.44
N ASN A 40 18.01 -18.19 -7.55
CA ASN A 40 17.42 -18.11 -6.20
C ASN A 40 16.14 -17.25 -6.18
N SER A 41 15.18 -17.57 -7.05
CA SER A 41 13.97 -16.75 -7.24
C SER A 41 13.11 -16.61 -5.99
N GLY A 42 13.00 -17.66 -5.15
CA GLY A 42 12.26 -17.60 -3.88
C GLY A 42 12.86 -16.61 -2.89
N GLU A 43 14.17 -16.70 -2.64
CA GLU A 43 14.88 -15.76 -1.77
C GLU A 43 14.86 -14.33 -2.32
N ARG A 44 14.96 -14.18 -3.65
CA ARG A 44 14.81 -12.89 -4.32
C ARG A 44 13.44 -12.27 -4.07
N GLY A 45 12.39 -13.07 -4.10
CA GLY A 45 11.03 -12.65 -3.73
C GLY A 45 10.97 -12.15 -2.29
N ASN A 46 11.50 -12.93 -1.35
CA ASN A 46 11.50 -12.59 0.08
C ASN A 46 12.24 -11.26 0.35
N ARG A 47 13.44 -11.08 -0.22
CA ARG A 47 14.21 -9.83 -0.07
C ARG A 47 13.46 -8.62 -0.62
N ARG A 48 12.73 -8.78 -1.73
CA ARG A 48 11.88 -7.71 -2.28
C ARG A 48 10.71 -7.38 -1.35
N SER A 49 10.05 -8.39 -0.78
CA SER A 49 8.97 -8.19 0.17
C SER A 49 9.43 -7.41 1.40
N ASP A 50 10.60 -7.78 1.97
CA ASP A 50 11.19 -7.06 3.10
C ASP A 50 11.50 -5.60 2.74
N LEU A 51 12.05 -5.35 1.55
CA LEU A 51 12.31 -4.00 1.07
C LEU A 51 11.01 -3.18 0.95
N VAL A 52 9.93 -3.78 0.43
CA VAL A 52 8.63 -3.09 0.32
C VAL A 52 8.04 -2.76 1.69
N LEU A 53 8.17 -3.66 2.67
CA LEU A 53 7.71 -3.39 4.04
C LEU A 53 8.47 -2.23 4.68
N GLU A 54 9.77 -2.12 4.41
CA GLU A 54 10.61 -1.06 4.93
C GLU A 54 10.33 0.28 4.23
N LEU A 55 10.07 0.26 2.92
CA LEU A 55 9.57 1.45 2.22
C LEU A 55 8.24 1.92 2.80
N LYS A 56 7.33 0.99 3.12
CA LYS A 56 6.07 1.33 3.79
C LYS A 56 6.32 2.05 5.12
N ARG A 57 7.21 1.53 5.97
CA ARG A 57 7.58 2.16 7.25
C ARG A 57 8.14 3.58 7.05
N ILE A 58 9.06 3.75 6.10
CA ILE A 58 9.64 5.05 5.77
C ILE A 58 8.56 6.03 5.31
N PHE A 59 7.63 5.61 4.45
CA PHE A 59 6.53 6.48 4.02
C PHE A 59 5.59 6.85 5.18
N GLU A 60 5.27 5.92 6.07
CA GLU A 60 4.48 6.19 7.26
C GLU A 60 5.17 7.21 8.19
N GLU A 61 6.48 7.07 8.42
CA GLU A 61 7.29 8.01 9.22
C GLU A 61 7.36 9.40 8.60
N LEU A 62 7.42 9.48 7.26
CA LEU A 62 7.40 10.75 6.52
C LEU A 62 5.97 11.36 6.42
N GLY A 63 4.95 10.69 6.96
CA GLY A 63 3.56 11.14 6.87
C GLY A 63 2.94 10.96 5.47
N ILE A 64 3.60 10.21 4.58
CA ILE A 64 3.10 9.87 3.25
C ILE A 64 2.15 8.69 3.39
N LYS A 65 0.84 8.99 3.36
CA LYS A 65 -0.21 7.98 3.52
C LYS A 65 -0.63 7.40 2.18
N PHE A 66 -0.85 6.09 2.17
CA PHE A 66 -1.54 5.44 1.06
C PHE A 66 -3.03 5.76 1.16
N ASN A 67 -3.52 6.65 0.29
CA ASN A 67 -4.95 6.90 0.17
C ASN A 67 -5.57 5.77 -0.63
N LEU A 68 -6.48 5.01 -0.01
CA LEU A 68 -7.32 4.08 -0.76
C LEU A 68 -8.13 4.86 -1.79
N LEU A 69 -8.45 4.21 -2.92
CA LEU A 69 -9.39 4.79 -3.88
C LEU A 69 -10.72 5.07 -3.15
N PRO A 70 -11.36 6.23 -3.40
CA PRO A 70 -12.68 6.51 -2.84
C PRO A 70 -13.64 5.35 -3.13
N GLN A 71 -14.28 4.83 -2.08
CA GLN A 71 -15.29 3.78 -2.22
C GLN A 71 -16.68 4.40 -2.16
N GLU A 72 -17.56 4.01 -3.08
CA GLU A 72 -18.96 4.40 -3.06
C GLU A 72 -19.67 3.65 -1.92
N VAL A 73 -20.35 4.38 -1.04
CA VAL A 73 -21.12 3.81 0.07
C VAL A 73 -22.59 4.12 -0.13
N GLN A 74 -23.39 3.07 -0.33
CA GLN A 74 -24.85 3.17 -0.43
C GLN A 74 -25.46 3.03 0.97
N ILE A 75 -26.10 4.09 1.47
CA ILE A 75 -26.72 4.12 2.80
C ILE A 75 -28.23 3.93 2.63
N SER A 76 -28.75 2.79 3.07
CA SER A 76 -30.20 2.56 3.18
C SER A 76 -30.63 2.57 4.64
N TYR A 77 -31.58 3.44 4.99
CA TYR A 77 -32.23 3.39 6.29
C TYR A 77 -33.23 2.23 6.32
N ALA A 78 -32.91 1.18 7.07
CA ALA A 78 -33.91 0.19 7.46
C ALA A 78 -34.85 0.86 8.47
N ARG A 79 -36.01 1.33 8.00
CA ARG A 79 -37.07 1.81 8.89
C ARG A 79 -37.59 0.60 9.67
N ASP A 80 -37.56 0.70 11.00
CA ASP A 80 -38.07 -0.30 11.92
C ASP A 80 -39.38 -0.91 11.44
N ALA A 81 -39.38 -2.23 11.27
CA ALA A 81 -40.57 -3.05 11.07
C ALA A 81 -41.39 -3.14 12.37
N MET A 82 -41.75 -1.99 12.95
CA MET A 82 -42.34 -1.93 14.27
C MET A 82 -43.44 -0.88 14.37
N LEU A 83 -44.35 -0.85 13.41
CA LEU A 83 -45.71 -0.31 13.62
C LEU A 83 -46.70 -1.02 12.67
N ALA A 84 -47.19 -2.19 13.06
CA ALA A 84 -48.54 -2.60 12.66
C ALA A 84 -49.44 -2.48 13.91
N PRO A 85 -50.44 -1.59 13.92
CA PRO A 85 -51.27 -1.33 15.09
C PRO A 85 -52.17 -2.54 15.42
N THR A 86 -52.19 -2.89 16.70
CA THR A 86 -53.20 -3.73 17.32
C THR A 86 -54.57 -3.06 17.25
N ASN A 87 -55.51 -3.62 16.51
CA ASN A 87 -56.95 -3.41 16.68
C ASN A 87 -57.59 -4.80 16.61
N GLY A 88 -58.25 -5.36 17.62
CA GLY A 88 -59.14 -4.70 18.57
C GLY A 88 -60.58 -4.94 18.12
N VAL A 89 -61.13 -6.09 18.57
CA VAL A 89 -62.56 -6.42 18.80
C VAL A 89 -63.63 -5.76 17.92
N ARG A 90 -64.32 -6.60 17.14
CA ARG A 90 -65.80 -6.59 17.05
C ARG A 90 -66.32 -7.97 16.66
#